data_AF-A0A2R5FYU4-F1
#
_entry.id   AF-A0A2R5FYU4-F1
#
_cell.length_a   1.000
_cell.length_b   1.000
_cell.length_c   1.000
_cell.angle_alpha   90.00
_cell.angle_beta   90.00
_cell.angle_gamma   90.00
#
_symmetry.space_group_name_H-M   'P 1'
#
loop_
_entity.id
_entity.type
_entity.pdbx_description
1 polymer ?
#
loop_
_entity_poly.entity_id
_entity_poly.type
_entity_poly.pdbx_seq_one_letter_code
_entity_poly.pdbx_strand_id
1 'polypeptide(L)'
;MALRGEALKDAPVFASATGRPLAPSHIDRVVKRAAAAAELENAMNVSAHWFRHSHATHALDEGVPVHLVQATLGHTSLDTTSKYLHVSPDRSSGEVLVKRWSEPF
;
A
#
# COMPACT_ATOMS: atom_id res chain seq x y z
N MET A 1 -1.59 -20.37 13.41
CA MET A 1 -2.92 -19.73 13.47
C MET A 1 -3.68 -20.13 12.21
N ALA A 2 -4.54 -21.15 12.28
CA ALA A 2 -5.26 -21.63 11.09
C ALA A 2 -6.51 -20.77 10.87
N LEU A 3 -6.37 -19.69 10.09
CA LEU A 3 -7.42 -18.71 9.79
C LEU A 3 -8.60 -19.26 8.97
N ARG A 4 -8.74 -20.58 8.84
CA ARG A 4 -9.59 -21.22 7.82
C ARG A 4 -10.88 -21.84 8.31
N GLY A 5 -10.99 -22.19 9.60
CA GLY A 5 -12.18 -22.87 10.14
C GLY A 5 -12.62 -24.04 9.27
N GLU A 6 -13.91 -24.13 8.96
CA GLU A 6 -14.50 -25.14 8.06
C GLU A 6 -14.57 -24.70 6.58
N ALA A 7 -13.90 -23.61 6.20
CA ALA A 7 -13.96 -23.12 4.84
C ALA A 7 -13.28 -24.10 3.85
N LEU A 8 -13.93 -24.33 2.71
CA LEU A 8 -13.42 -25.18 1.64
C LEU A 8 -12.04 -24.72 1.15
N LYS A 9 -11.30 -25.65 0.52
CA LYS A 9 -9.94 -25.37 0.05
C LYS A 9 -9.84 -24.21 -0.94
N ASP A 10 -10.90 -23.94 -1.68
CA ASP A 10 -10.94 -22.88 -2.69
C ASP A 10 -11.94 -21.77 -2.33
N ALA A 11 -12.42 -21.76 -1.08
CA ALA A 11 -13.29 -20.70 -0.59
C ALA A 11 -12.55 -19.35 -0.62
N PRO A 12 -13.21 -18.28 -1.11
CA PRO A 12 -12.61 -16.95 -1.11
C PRO A 12 -12.42 -16.46 0.33
N VAL A 13 -11.29 -15.79 0.59
CA VAL A 13 -11.04 -15.13 1.89
C VAL A 13 -12.08 -14.03 2.14
N PHE A 14 -12.43 -13.28 1.09
CA PHE A 14 -13.48 -12.27 1.11
C PHE A 14 -14.60 -12.67 0.16
N ALA A 15 -15.74 -13.07 0.74
CA ALA A 15 -16.93 -13.43 0.00
C ALA A 15 -17.93 -12.27 -0.08
N SER A 16 -18.74 -12.26 -1.14
CA SER A 16 -19.95 -11.45 -1.21
C SER A 16 -21.05 -12.07 -0.34
N ALA A 17 -22.18 -11.36 -0.20
CA ALA A 17 -23.36 -11.87 0.50
C ALA A 17 -23.91 -13.19 -0.08
N THR A 18 -23.54 -13.55 -1.31
CA THR A 18 -23.95 -14.81 -1.96
C THR A 18 -22.89 -15.92 -1.86
N GLY A 19 -21.83 -15.73 -1.07
CA GLY A 19 -20.74 -16.70 -0.90
C GLY A 19 -19.74 -16.76 -2.07
N ARG A 20 -19.95 -15.95 -3.11
CA ARG A 20 -19.04 -15.86 -4.27
C ARG A 20 -17.85 -14.94 -3.96
N PRO A 21 -16.74 -15.02 -4.71
CA PRO A 21 -15.64 -14.07 -4.58
C PRO A 21 -16.12 -12.62 -4.71
N LEU A 22 -15.59 -11.75 -3.86
CA LEU A 22 -15.95 -10.34 -3.88
C LEU A 22 -15.44 -9.66 -5.17
N ALA A 23 -16.33 -8.99 -5.90
CA ALA A 23 -15.98 -8.28 -7.11
C ALA A 23 -15.17 -7.00 -6.79
N PRO A 24 -14.20 -6.58 -7.64
CA PRO A 24 -13.43 -5.36 -7.42
C PRO A 24 -14.30 -4.09 -7.28
N SER A 25 -15.41 -4.00 -7.99
CA SER A 25 -16.36 -2.87 -7.88
C SER A 25 -17.00 -2.76 -6.49
N HIS A 26 -17.15 -3.87 -5.76
CA HIS A 26 -17.62 -3.81 -4.38
C HIS A 26 -16.56 -3.22 -3.45
N ILE A 27 -15.28 -3.48 -3.69
CA ILE A 27 -14.19 -2.86 -2.92
C ILE A 27 -14.22 -1.34 -3.13
N ASP A 28 -14.34 -0.88 -4.37
CA ASP A 28 -14.44 0.56 -4.67
C ASP A 28 -15.58 1.23 -3.89
N ARG A 29 -16.76 0.60 -3.85
CA ARG A 29 -17.90 1.08 -3.07
C ARG A 29 -17.64 1.09 -1.56
N VAL A 30 -16.98 0.07 -1.03
CA VAL A 30 -16.59 0.01 0.39
C VAL A 30 -15.63 1.14 0.73
N VAL A 31 -14.61 1.35 -0.10
CA VAL A 31 -13.62 2.41 0.07
C VAL A 31 -14.26 3.79 0.06
N LYS A 32 -15.13 4.08 -0.92
CA LYS A 32 -15.84 5.37 -1.00
C LYS A 32 -16.77 5.61 0.18
N ARG A 33 -17.44 4.57 0.67
CA ARG A 33 -18.28 4.65 1.88
C ARG A 33 -17.44 4.96 3.12
N ALA A 34 -16.29 4.31 3.28
CA ALA A 34 -15.38 4.58 4.38
C ALA A 34 -14.82 6.02 4.30
N ALA A 35 -14.43 6.48 3.11
CA ALA A 35 -13.96 7.85 2.89
C ALA A 35 -15.03 8.90 3.22
N ALA A 36 -16.28 8.65 2.83
CA ALA A 36 -17.39 9.54 3.14
C ALA A 36 -17.71 9.56 4.66
N ALA A 37 -17.67 8.39 5.31
CA ALA A 37 -17.87 8.29 6.76
C ALA A 37 -16.74 8.95 7.57
N ALA A 38 -15.54 9.03 7.00
CA ALA A 38 -14.40 9.75 7.56
C ALA A 38 -14.37 11.24 7.17
N GLU A 39 -15.42 11.73 6.51
CA GLU A 39 -15.56 13.14 6.10
C GLU A 39 -14.40 13.68 5.26
N LEU A 40 -13.79 12.81 4.43
CA LEU A 40 -12.71 13.22 3.55
C LEU A 40 -13.21 14.14 2.43
N GLU A 41 -12.49 15.23 2.20
CA GLU A 41 -12.66 16.01 0.98
C GLU A 41 -12.44 15.12 -0.24
N ASN A 42 -13.29 15.27 -1.26
CA ASN A 42 -13.26 14.44 -2.47
C ASN A 42 -13.44 12.93 -2.20
N ALA A 43 -14.19 12.53 -1.17
CA ALA A 43 -14.48 11.12 -0.85
C ALA A 43 -14.93 10.26 -2.05
N MET A 44 -15.59 10.85 -3.06
CA MET A 44 -16.03 10.14 -4.27
C MET A 44 -14.89 9.75 -5.23
N ASN A 45 -13.72 10.39 -5.11
CA ASN A 45 -12.53 10.12 -5.92
C ASN A 45 -11.59 9.13 -5.24
N VAL A 46 -11.76 8.86 -3.94
CA VAL A 46 -10.94 7.92 -3.19
C VAL A 46 -11.14 6.51 -3.74
N SER A 47 -10.03 5.80 -3.94
CA SER A 47 -10.01 4.44 -4.47
C SER A 47 -8.98 3.57 -3.75
N ALA A 48 -9.09 2.25 -3.91
CA ALA A 48 -8.11 1.31 -3.37
C ALA A 48 -6.67 1.58 -3.90
N HIS A 49 -6.54 2.16 -5.09
CA HIS A 49 -5.23 2.52 -5.65
C HIS A 49 -4.57 3.66 -4.87
N TRP A 50 -5.36 4.60 -4.33
CA TRP A 50 -4.83 5.68 -3.50
C TRP A 50 -4.26 5.15 -2.19
N PHE A 51 -4.90 4.17 -1.55
CA PHE A 51 -4.31 3.53 -0.37
C PHE A 51 -2.99 2.82 -0.66
N ARG A 52 -2.87 2.19 -1.84
CA ARG A 52 -1.61 1.61 -2.30
C ARG A 52 -0.53 2.68 -2.48
N HIS A 53 -0.89 3.85 -3.03
CA HIS A 53 0.01 4.98 -3.16
C HIS A 53 0.44 5.53 -1.80
N SER A 54 -0.51 5.80 -0.90
CA SER A 54 -0.23 6.29 0.45
C SER A 54 0.69 5.33 1.21
N HIS A 55 0.45 4.01 1.13
CA HIS A 55 1.34 3.01 1.74
C HIS A 55 2.77 3.09 1.18
N ALA A 56 2.92 3.20 -0.14
CA ALA A 56 4.24 3.30 -0.77
C ALA A 56 4.97 4.58 -0.34
N THR A 57 4.28 5.72 -0.35
CA THR A 57 4.81 7.01 0.10
C THR A 57 5.24 6.95 1.55
N HIS A 58 4.36 6.53 2.47
CA HIS A 58 4.69 6.43 3.90
C HIS A 58 5.88 5.50 4.15
N ALA A 59 5.96 4.36 3.47
CA ALA A 59 7.10 3.45 3.63
C ALA A 59 8.42 4.10 3.20
N LEU A 60 8.43 4.83 2.08
CA LEU A 60 9.64 5.52 1.60
C LEU A 60 10.01 6.70 2.51
N ASP A 61 9.02 7.45 3.01
CA ASP A 61 9.24 8.53 3.97
C ASP A 61 9.82 8.01 5.29
N GLU A 62 9.44 6.83 5.74
CA GLU A 62 10.07 6.16 6.90
C GLU A 62 11.45 5.54 6.57
N GLY A 63 11.94 5.70 5.34
CA GLY A 63 13.27 5.25 4.92
C GLY A 63 13.33 3.76 4.58
N VAL A 64 12.19 3.10 4.37
CA VAL A 64 12.17 1.71 3.91
C VAL A 64 12.84 1.63 2.53
N PRO A 65 13.82 0.73 2.33
CA PRO A 65 14.47 0.57 1.05
C PRO A 65 13.48 0.32 -0.10
N VAL A 66 13.64 1.05 -1.20
CA VAL A 66 12.72 1.03 -2.36
C VAL A 66 12.48 -0.37 -2.93
N HIS A 67 13.47 -1.25 -2.90
CA HIS A 67 13.34 -2.63 -3.37
C HIS A 67 12.41 -3.48 -2.48
N LEU A 68 12.34 -3.21 -1.17
CA LEU A 68 11.40 -3.86 -0.26
C LEU A 68 9.97 -3.35 -0.47
N VAL A 69 9.82 -2.04 -0.72
CA VAL A 69 8.53 -1.45 -1.09
C VAL A 69 8.05 -2.04 -2.42
N GLN A 70 8.92 -2.14 -3.43
CA GLN A 70 8.62 -2.76 -4.71
C GLN A 70 8.16 -4.22 -4.55
N ALA A 71 8.89 -5.02 -3.77
CA ALA A 71 8.55 -6.42 -3.51
C ALA A 71 7.19 -6.56 -2.82
N THR A 72 6.92 -5.73 -1.79
CA THR A 72 5.63 -5.69 -1.08
C THR A 72 4.47 -5.35 -2.02
N LEU A 73 4.69 -4.42 -2.95
CA LEU A 73 3.67 -4.04 -3.93
C LEU A 73 3.55 -5.07 -5.07
N GLY A 74 4.54 -5.91 -5.30
CA GLY A 74 4.55 -6.87 -6.42
C GLY A 74 4.70 -6.19 -7.78
N HIS A 75 5.39 -5.05 -7.85
CA HIS A 75 5.68 -4.40 -9.13
C HIS A 75 6.81 -5.13 -9.88
N THR A 76 6.57 -5.50 -11.14
CA THR A 76 7.56 -6.12 -12.02
C THR A 76 8.64 -5.15 -12.51
N SER A 77 8.41 -3.84 -12.40
CA SER A 77 9.37 -2.79 -12.77
C SER A 77 9.48 -1.72 -11.70
N LEU A 78 10.72 -1.24 -11.48
CA LEU A 78 11.02 -0.11 -10.62
C LEU A 78 10.39 1.19 -11.13
N ASP A 79 10.14 1.32 -12.43
CA ASP A 79 9.57 2.54 -13.05
C ASP A 79 8.20 2.94 -12.46
N THR A 80 7.40 1.95 -12.06
CA THR A 80 6.10 2.17 -11.39
C THR A 80 6.26 2.59 -9.92
N THR A 81 7.36 2.19 -9.27
CA THR A 81 7.68 2.55 -7.88
C THR A 81 8.44 3.87 -7.81
N SER A 82 9.25 4.21 -8.82
CA SER A 82 10.01 5.47 -8.89
C SER A 82 9.11 6.71 -8.90
N LYS A 83 7.84 6.58 -9.32
CA LYS A 83 6.83 7.63 -9.19
C LYS A 83 6.59 8.09 -7.74
N TYR A 84 6.91 7.25 -6.74
CA TYR A 84 6.79 7.62 -5.33
C TYR A 84 8.03 8.33 -4.78
N LEU A 85 9.16 8.31 -5.51
CA LEU A 85 10.39 8.99 -5.07
C LEU A 85 10.29 10.51 -5.18
N HIS A 86 9.29 11.05 -5.88
CA HIS A 86 9.04 12.50 -5.98
C HIS A 86 8.63 13.13 -4.64
N VAL A 87 8.29 12.34 -3.62
CA VAL A 87 7.78 12.84 -2.33
C VAL A 87 8.91 13.23 -1.36
N SER A 88 10.17 12.86 -1.64
CA SER A 88 11.34 13.28 -0.86
C SER A 88 12.37 14.00 -1.74
N PRO A 89 12.07 15.19 -2.29
CA PRO A 89 13.01 15.96 -3.12
C PRO A 89 14.27 16.39 -2.35
N ASP A 90 14.18 16.49 -1.02
CA ASP A 90 15.26 16.96 -0.16
C ASP A 90 16.15 15.82 0.37
N ARG A 91 15.76 14.54 0.18
CA ARG A 91 16.57 13.40 0.61
C ARG A 91 17.62 13.07 -0.43
N SER A 92 18.88 13.07 0.00
CA SER A 92 20.00 12.62 -0.81
C SER A 92 20.73 11.46 -0.14
N SER A 93 21.51 10.70 -0.90
CA SER A 93 22.42 9.69 -0.34
C SER A 93 23.39 10.28 0.71
N GLY A 94 23.63 11.60 0.67
CA GLY A 94 24.43 12.31 1.66
C GLY A 94 23.90 12.16 3.09
N GLU A 95 22.59 12.20 3.31
CA GLU A 95 22.01 12.06 4.65
C GLU A 95 22.18 10.65 5.22
N VAL A 96 21.99 9.64 4.37
CA VAL A 96 22.14 8.22 4.74
C VAL A 96 23.61 7.87 5.00
N LEU A 97 24.51 8.41 4.18
CA LEU A 97 25.95 8.19 4.34
C LEU A 97 26.50 8.94 5.55
N VAL A 98 26.07 10.17 5.83
CA VAL A 98 26.48 10.90 7.05
C VAL A 98 26.13 10.10 8.31
N LYS A 99 24.92 9.54 8.38
CA LYS A 99 24.49 8.71 9.52
C LYS A 99 25.31 7.42 9.68
N ARG A 100 25.86 6.88 8.59
CA ARG A 100 26.66 5.64 8.60
C ARG A 100 28.15 5.86 8.87
N TRP A 101 28.67 7.05 8.55
CA TRP A 101 30.07 7.41 8.77
C TRP A 101 30.33 8.14 10.09
N SER A 102 29.28 8.35 10.90
CA SER A 102 29.36 9.01 12.21
C SER A 102 29.36 8.02 13.39
N GLU A 103 29.16 6.72 13.15
CA GLU A 103 29.34 5.69 14.18
C GLU A 103 30.73 5.02 14.01
N PRO A 104 31.56 4.94 15.07
CA PRO A 104 32.85 4.25 15.01
C PRO A 104 32.65 2.73 14.93
N PHE A 105 33.54 2.06 14.18
CA PHE A 105 33.59 0.60 14.00
C PHE A 105 33.69 -0.18 15.32
#